data_AF-A0A920FC38-F1
#
_entry.id   AF-A0A920FC38-F1
#
_cell.length_a   1.000
_cell.length_b   1.000
_cell.length_c   1.000
_cell.angle_alpha   90.00
_cell.angle_beta   90.00
_cell.angle_gamma   90.00
#
_symmetry.space_group_name_H-M   'P 1'
#
loop_
_entity.id
_entity.type
_entity.pdbx_description
1 polymer ?
#
loop_
_entity_poly.entity_id
_entity_poly.type
_entity_poly.pdbx_seq_one_letter_code
_entity_poly.pdbx_strand_id
1 'polypeptide(L)'
;MAGHSKWANIQHRKKAQDNKRGKVFTKVIREITVATKLAGPDINSNSRLRLALSKANSANVPKDTIERAIKKASGQSDENYEEITYEGYGPKGVAIIIECLTDNKNRTVSEVRNVLSKNGGSLGTKGSVAHLFRRVGNENREDERR
;
A
#
# COMPACT_ATOMS: atom_id res chain seq x y z
N MET A 1 -18.52 13.22 38.17
CA MET A 1 -19.37 13.46 36.99
C MET A 1 -18.51 13.41 35.72
N ALA A 2 -18.46 12.26 35.03
CA ALA A 2 -17.82 12.11 33.72
C ALA A 2 -18.91 12.07 32.63
N GLY A 3 -19.62 13.19 32.46
CA GLY A 3 -20.83 13.27 31.62
C GLY A 3 -20.64 13.88 30.22
N HIS A 4 -19.48 14.47 29.91
CA HIS A 4 -19.36 15.36 28.74
C HIS A 4 -18.25 15.00 27.73
N SER A 5 -17.57 13.87 27.89
CA SER A 5 -16.38 13.54 27.07
C SER A 5 -16.37 12.12 26.48
N LYS A 6 -17.35 11.27 26.81
CA LYS A 6 -17.43 9.89 26.27
C LYS A 6 -17.59 9.91 24.75
N TRP A 7 -18.48 10.74 24.23
CA TRP A 7 -18.69 10.87 22.79
C TRP A 7 -17.48 11.49 22.09
N ALA A 8 -16.89 12.55 22.65
CA ALA A 8 -15.70 13.18 22.10
C ALA A 8 -14.52 12.19 22.00
N ASN A 9 -14.26 11.40 23.06
CA ASN A 9 -13.20 10.39 23.05
C ASN A 9 -13.47 9.25 22.06
N ILE A 10 -14.72 8.78 21.97
CA ILE A 10 -15.12 7.78 20.96
C ILE A 10 -14.90 8.34 19.56
N GLN A 11 -15.30 9.60 19.32
CA GLN A 11 -15.13 10.26 18.04
C GLN A 11 -13.66 10.42 17.66
N HIS A 12 -12.80 10.89 18.57
CA HIS A 12 -11.36 11.04 18.31
C HIS A 12 -10.70 9.69 17.98
N ARG A 13 -11.00 8.65 18.76
CA ARG A 13 -10.49 7.29 18.53
C ARG A 13 -10.98 6.74 17.20
N LYS A 14 -12.27 6.88 16.89
CA LYS A 14 -12.87 6.42 15.64
C LYS A 14 -12.26 7.14 14.44
N LYS A 15 -12.12 8.47 14.48
CA LYS A 15 -11.46 9.26 13.42
C LYS A 15 -10.03 8.79 13.15
N ALA A 16 -9.24 8.51 14.20
CA ALA A 16 -7.89 8.00 14.02
C ALA A 16 -7.87 6.60 13.37
N GLN A 17 -8.82 5.72 13.73
CA GLN A 17 -8.96 4.39 13.14
C GLN A 17 -9.44 4.46 11.69
N ASP A 18 -10.42 5.30 11.39
CA ASP A 18 -10.94 5.53 10.05
C ASP A 18 -9.86 6.10 9.12
N ASN A 19 -9.03 7.02 9.62
CA ASN A 19 -7.89 7.55 8.87
C ASN A 19 -6.85 6.46 8.55
N LYS A 20 -6.57 5.55 9.50
CA LYS A 20 -5.67 4.41 9.24
C LYS A 20 -6.27 3.47 8.20
N ARG A 21 -7.55 3.14 8.33
CA ARG A 21 -8.27 2.27 7.38
C ARG A 21 -8.34 2.89 5.98
N GLY A 22 -8.61 4.19 5.88
CA GLY A 22 -8.63 4.92 4.62
C GLY A 22 -7.29 4.84 3.87
N LYS A 23 -6.16 4.99 4.57
CA LYS A 23 -4.82 4.83 3.98
C LYS A 23 -4.60 3.42 3.43
N VAL A 24 -5.06 2.38 4.14
CA VAL A 24 -4.96 0.99 3.66
C VAL A 24 -5.85 0.79 2.43
N PHE A 25 -7.07 1.30 2.44
CA PHE A 25 -8.00 1.21 1.31
C PHE A 25 -7.42 1.83 0.05
N THR A 26 -6.86 3.04 0.16
CA THR A 26 -6.22 3.70 -0.97
C THR A 26 -5.07 2.88 -1.54
N LYS A 27 -4.24 2.26 -0.70
CA LYS A 27 -3.12 1.41 -1.17
C LYS A 27 -3.63 0.19 -1.93
N VAL A 28 -4.62 -0.52 -1.37
CA VAL A 28 -5.16 -1.74 -2.00
C VAL A 28 -5.90 -1.43 -3.30
N ILE A 29 -6.68 -0.34 -3.35
CA ILE A 29 -7.38 0.09 -4.57
C ILE A 29 -6.39 0.43 -5.68
N ARG A 30 -5.27 1.08 -5.36
CA ARG A 30 -4.20 1.35 -6.33
C ARG A 30 -3.55 0.05 -6.84
N GLU A 31 -3.33 -0.93 -5.96
CA GLU A 31 -2.80 -2.24 -6.35
C GLU A 31 -3.75 -2.98 -7.32
N ILE A 32 -5.06 -2.98 -7.04
CA ILE A 32 -6.10 -3.52 -7.94
C ILE A 32 -6.07 -2.80 -9.29
N THR A 33 -5.96 -1.48 -9.29
CA THR A 33 -5.96 -0.65 -10.49
C THR A 33 -4.78 -1.00 -11.40
N VAL A 34 -3.58 -1.12 -10.82
CA VAL A 34 -2.37 -1.44 -11.58
C VAL A 34 -2.35 -2.89 -12.06
N ALA A 35 -2.78 -3.83 -11.22
CA ALA A 35 -2.94 -5.21 -11.65
C ALA A 35 -3.89 -5.32 -12.85
N THR A 36 -5.02 -4.61 -12.80
CA THR A 36 -6.01 -4.56 -13.87
C THR A 36 -5.46 -3.92 -15.15
N LYS A 37 -4.72 -2.82 -15.05
CA LYS A 37 -4.11 -2.16 -16.22
C LYS A 37 -3.03 -3.00 -16.91
N LEU A 38 -2.24 -3.75 -16.12
CA LEU A 38 -1.11 -4.53 -16.64
C LEU A 38 -1.53 -5.83 -17.34
N ALA A 39 -2.52 -6.54 -16.80
CA ALA A 39 -2.86 -7.89 -17.26
C ALA A 39 -4.38 -8.11 -17.45
N GLY A 40 -5.16 -7.03 -17.50
CA GLY A 40 -6.60 -7.06 -17.75
C GLY A 40 -7.46 -7.28 -16.50
N PRO A 41 -8.79 -7.08 -16.62
CA PRO A 41 -9.74 -7.15 -15.50
C PRO A 41 -10.17 -8.57 -15.11
N ASP A 42 -9.78 -9.60 -15.86
CA ASP A 42 -10.16 -10.98 -15.56
C ASP A 42 -9.30 -11.58 -14.43
N ILE A 43 -9.96 -12.01 -13.37
CA ILE A 43 -9.35 -12.54 -12.13
C ILE A 43 -8.71 -13.92 -12.37
N ASN A 44 -9.24 -14.68 -13.33
CA ASN A 44 -8.77 -16.04 -13.60
C ASN A 44 -7.43 -16.04 -14.33
N SER A 45 -7.27 -15.13 -15.29
CA SER A 45 -6.02 -14.94 -16.04
C SER A 45 -4.99 -14.05 -15.31
N ASN A 46 -5.43 -13.21 -14.37
CA ASN A 46 -4.56 -12.25 -13.68
C ASN A 46 -4.25 -12.63 -12.22
N SER A 47 -3.13 -13.33 -11.99
CA SER A 47 -2.68 -13.74 -10.65
C SER A 47 -2.39 -12.56 -9.72
N ARG A 48 -1.93 -11.43 -10.28
CA ARG A 48 -1.66 -10.20 -9.52
C ARG A 48 -2.96 -9.56 -9.00
N LEU A 49 -3.99 -9.52 -9.84
CA LEU A 49 -5.32 -9.06 -9.45
C LEU A 49 -5.91 -9.94 -8.36
N ARG A 50 -5.75 -11.27 -8.47
CA ARG A 50 -6.20 -12.22 -7.44
C ARG A 50 -5.56 -11.95 -6.07
N LEU A 51 -4.25 -11.70 -6.03
CA LEU A 51 -3.55 -11.33 -4.80
C LEU A 51 -4.04 -10.00 -4.22
N ALA A 52 -4.23 -8.99 -5.08
CA ALA A 52 -4.74 -7.68 -4.68
C ALA A 52 -6.18 -7.78 -4.11
N LEU A 53 -7.02 -8.62 -4.69
CA LEU A 53 -8.37 -8.93 -4.20
C LEU A 53 -8.34 -9.64 -2.85
N SER A 54 -7.42 -10.59 -2.65
CA SER A 54 -7.21 -11.23 -1.35
C SER A 54 -6.88 -10.19 -0.27
N LYS A 55 -5.96 -9.26 -0.56
CA LYS A 55 -5.62 -8.15 0.35
C LYS A 55 -6.81 -7.23 0.62
N ALA A 56 -7.65 -6.97 -0.38
CA ALA A 56 -8.85 -6.15 -0.23
C ALA A 56 -9.89 -6.78 0.69
N ASN A 57 -10.09 -8.09 0.56
CA ASN A 57 -10.97 -8.86 1.44
C ASN A 57 -10.43 -8.87 2.87
N SER A 58 -9.13 -9.12 3.08
CA SER A 58 -8.51 -9.05 4.41
C SER A 58 -8.62 -7.65 5.05
N ALA A 59 -8.61 -6.59 4.24
CA ALA A 59 -8.81 -5.22 4.71
C ALA A 59 -10.29 -4.82 4.90
N ASN A 60 -11.26 -5.69 4.59
CA ASN A 60 -12.70 -5.39 4.58
C ASN A 60 -13.05 -4.20 3.67
N VAL A 61 -12.49 -4.14 2.46
CA VAL A 61 -12.90 -3.18 1.42
C VAL A 61 -14.27 -3.61 0.87
N PRO A 62 -15.27 -2.71 0.75
CA PRO A 62 -16.56 -3.06 0.16
C PRO A 62 -16.44 -3.53 -1.30
N LYS A 63 -17.22 -4.56 -1.67
CA LYS A 63 -17.21 -5.15 -3.02
C LYS A 63 -17.47 -4.12 -4.11
N ASP A 64 -18.44 -3.23 -3.94
CA ASP A 64 -18.78 -2.18 -4.90
C ASP A 64 -17.58 -1.24 -5.17
N THR A 65 -16.73 -1.03 -4.17
CA THR A 65 -15.52 -0.20 -4.32
C THR A 65 -14.45 -0.91 -5.13
N ILE A 66 -14.32 -2.24 -4.96
CA ILE A 66 -13.42 -3.09 -5.72
C ILE A 66 -13.86 -3.13 -7.19
N GLU A 67 -15.13 -3.40 -7.45
CA GLU A 67 -15.69 -3.47 -8.80
C GLU A 67 -15.54 -2.14 -9.55
N ARG A 68 -15.83 -1.02 -8.86
CA ARG A 68 -15.61 0.32 -9.41
C ARG A 68 -14.14 0.58 -9.75
N ALA A 69 -13.20 0.10 -8.92
CA ALA A 69 -11.78 0.24 -9.19
C ALA A 69 -11.35 -0.56 -10.43
N ILE A 70 -11.80 -1.82 -10.56
CA ILE A 70 -11.53 -2.67 -11.74
C ILE A 70 -12.12 -2.02 -12.99
N LYS A 71 -13.38 -1.59 -12.94
CA LYS A 71 -14.05 -0.94 -14.09
C LYS A 71 -13.34 0.34 -14.51
N LYS A 72 -12.98 1.20 -13.55
CA LYS A 72 -12.21 2.44 -13.83
C LYS A 72 -10.84 2.13 -14.44
N ALA A 73 -10.17 1.08 -13.96
CA ALA A 73 -8.85 0.67 -14.43
C ALA A 73 -8.88 0.01 -15.81
N SER A 74 -9.97 -0.70 -16.14
CA SER A 74 -10.21 -1.28 -17.47
C SER A 74 -10.59 -0.25 -18.52
N GLY A 75 -11.07 0.93 -18.10
CA GLY A 75 -11.25 2.09 -18.98
C GLY A 75 -9.92 2.83 -19.19
N GLN A 76 -9.79 3.53 -20.32
CA GLN A 76 -8.64 4.42 -20.58
C GLN A 76 -8.61 5.55 -19.54
N SER A 77 -7.89 5.32 -18.45
CA SER A 77 -7.53 6.33 -17.47
C SER A 77 -6.10 6.76 -17.74
N ASP A 78 -5.88 8.05 -17.97
CA ASP A 78 -4.56 8.67 -18.21
C ASP A 78 -3.60 8.64 -17.01
N GLU A 79 -4.05 8.18 -15.84
CA GLU A 79 -3.19 8.03 -14.67
C GLU A 79 -2.29 6.79 -14.82
N ASN A 80 -1.08 6.99 -15.36
CA ASN A 80 -0.04 5.97 -15.42
C ASN A 80 0.66 5.83 -14.08
N TYR A 81 0.20 4.87 -13.27
CA TYR A 81 0.90 4.46 -12.05
C TYR A 81 2.02 3.49 -12.39
N GLU A 82 3.21 3.78 -11.89
CA GLU A 82 4.40 2.98 -12.07
C GLU A 82 4.91 2.46 -10.73
N GLU A 83 5.50 1.25 -10.77
CA GLU A 83 6.14 0.63 -9.62
C GLU A 83 7.61 1.05 -9.55
N ILE A 84 8.00 1.57 -8.39
CA ILE A 84 9.37 1.98 -8.13
C ILE A 84 9.81 1.51 -6.76
N THR A 85 11.03 0.98 -6.69
CA THR A 85 11.65 0.57 -5.44
C THR A 85 12.74 1.57 -5.10
N TYR A 86 12.67 2.11 -3.88
CA TYR A 86 13.73 2.91 -3.29
C TYR A 86 14.48 2.10 -2.25
N GLU A 87 15.76 2.41 -2.13
CA GLU A 87 16.70 1.77 -1.22
C GLU A 87 17.27 2.82 -0.28
N GLY A 88 17.56 2.44 0.97
CA GLY A 88 18.15 3.37 1.91
C GLY A 88 18.51 2.74 3.24
N TYR A 89 19.01 3.60 4.13
CA TYR A 89 19.41 3.26 5.48
C TYR A 89 18.61 4.08 6.49
N GLY A 90 18.17 3.43 7.57
CA GLY A 90 17.60 4.08 8.73
C GLY A 90 18.64 4.38 9.80
N PRO A 91 18.21 4.85 10.98
CA PRO A 91 19.07 5.03 12.15
C PRO A 91 19.91 3.79 12.42
N LYS A 92 21.17 4.00 12.81
CA LYS A 92 22.12 2.92 13.14
C LYS A 92 22.38 1.94 11.97
N GLY A 93 22.18 2.37 10.72
CA GLY A 93 22.53 1.58 9.55
C GLY A 93 21.56 0.45 9.19
N VAL A 94 20.32 0.50 9.69
CA VAL A 94 19.29 -0.49 9.33
C VAL A 94 18.96 -0.37 7.84
N ALA A 95 19.09 -1.47 7.10
CA ALA A 95 18.76 -1.51 5.67
C ALA A 95 17.23 -1.46 5.44
N ILE A 96 16.78 -0.64 4.48
CA ILE A 96 15.37 -0.42 4.18
C ILE A 96 15.12 -0.53 2.67
N ILE A 97 14.14 -1.38 2.31
CA ILE A 97 13.54 -1.45 0.98
C ILE A 97 12.17 -0.78 1.03
N ILE A 98 11.90 0.16 0.13
CA ILE A 98 10.64 0.89 0.06
C ILE A 98 10.03 0.69 -1.33
N GLU A 99 9.03 -0.18 -1.41
CA GLU A 99 8.25 -0.38 -2.64
C GLU A 99 7.13 0.65 -2.72
N CYS A 100 7.09 1.39 -3.82
CA CYS A 100 6.15 2.46 -4.06
C CYS A 100 5.40 2.24 -5.37
N LEU A 101 4.14 2.67 -5.37
CA LEU A 101 3.34 2.78 -6.57
C LEU A 101 2.93 4.24 -6.75
N THR A 102 3.33 4.86 -7.86
CA THR A 102 3.22 6.31 -8.02
C THR A 102 3.01 6.74 -9.47
N ASP A 103 2.25 7.80 -9.64
CA ASP A 103 2.05 8.54 -10.88
C ASP A 103 3.12 9.63 -11.09
N ASN A 104 3.95 9.92 -10.08
CA ASN A 104 4.98 10.94 -10.15
C ASN A 104 6.23 10.54 -9.36
N LYS A 105 7.27 10.13 -10.08
CA LYS A 105 8.57 9.71 -9.51
C LYS A 105 9.24 10.83 -8.72
N ASN A 106 9.27 12.06 -9.27
CA ASN A 106 9.97 13.20 -8.68
C ASN A 106 9.35 13.65 -7.35
N ARG A 107 8.02 13.63 -7.24
CA ARG A 107 7.32 13.88 -5.98
C ARG A 107 7.66 12.79 -4.96
N THR A 108 7.56 11.54 -5.37
CA THR A 108 7.72 10.38 -4.48
C THR A 108 9.14 10.28 -3.92
N VAL A 109 10.17 10.43 -4.77
CA VAL A 109 11.57 10.39 -4.30
C VAL A 109 11.86 11.53 -3.32
N SER A 110 11.26 12.70 -3.53
CA SER A 110 11.43 13.87 -2.65
C SER A 110 10.77 13.64 -1.29
N GLU A 111 9.56 13.07 -1.27
CA GLU A 111 8.87 12.68 -0.03
C GLU A 111 9.64 11.58 0.73
N VAL A 112 10.08 10.53 0.03
CA VAL A 112 10.84 9.42 0.63
C VAL A 112 12.14 9.93 1.24
N ARG A 113 12.90 10.76 0.50
CA ARG A 113 14.13 11.37 1.00
C ARG A 113 13.87 12.21 2.24
N ASN A 114 12.85 13.07 2.21
CA ASN A 114 12.49 13.92 3.34
C ASN A 114 12.14 13.10 4.59
N VAL A 115 11.35 12.03 4.43
CA VAL A 115 10.99 11.13 5.53
C VAL A 115 12.22 10.44 6.11
N LEU A 116 13.11 9.90 5.29
CA LEU A 116 14.34 9.24 5.77
C LEU A 116 15.24 10.24 6.50
N SER A 117 15.53 11.39 5.90
CA SER A 117 16.41 12.40 6.49
C SER A 117 15.89 12.96 7.82
N LYS A 118 14.57 13.21 7.93
CA LYS A 118 13.95 13.66 9.20
C LYS A 118 14.06 12.63 10.32
N ASN A 119 14.19 11.35 10.00
CA ASN A 119 14.25 10.26 10.97
C ASN A 119 15.67 9.68 11.11
N GLY A 120 16.72 10.43 10.75
CA GLY A 120 18.11 9.99 10.95
C GLY A 120 18.58 8.88 10.00
N GLY A 121 17.95 8.79 8.83
CA GLY A 121 18.33 7.89 7.74
C GLY A 121 18.72 8.63 6.46
N SER A 122 19.02 7.86 5.41
CA SER A 122 19.39 8.38 4.09
C SER A 122 18.84 7.51 2.97
N LEU A 123 18.52 8.15 1.84
CA LEU A 123 18.20 7.46 0.60
C LEU A 123 19.50 6.97 -0.05
N GLY A 124 19.57 5.68 -0.36
CA GLY A 124 20.67 5.04 -1.05
C GLY A 124 20.48 5.00 -2.57
N THR A 125 21.48 4.46 -3.25
CA THR A 125 21.41 4.14 -4.67
C THR A 125 20.81 2.75 -4.88
N LYS A 126 20.35 2.48 -6.11
CA LYS A 126 19.88 1.15 -6.50
C LYS A 126 21.01 0.12 -6.31
N GLY A 127 20.73 -0.97 -5.61
CA GLY A 127 21.69 -2.03 -5.25
C GLY A 127 22.41 -1.85 -3.91
N SER A 128 22.24 -0.70 -3.24
CA SER A 128 22.91 -0.40 -1.96
C SER A 128 22.54 -1.35 -0.83
N VAL A 129 21.28 -1.81 -0.78
CA VAL A 129 20.81 -2.76 0.24
C VAL A 129 20.08 -3.96 -0.34
N ALA A 130 19.70 -3.93 -1.63
CA ALA A 130 18.95 -5.02 -2.25
C ALA A 130 19.59 -6.41 -2.09
N HIS A 131 20.93 -6.49 -2.07
CA HIS A 131 21.66 -7.75 -1.89
C HIS A 131 21.50 -8.38 -0.50
N LEU A 132 21.04 -7.61 0.50
CA LEU A 132 20.73 -8.09 1.86
C LEU A 132 19.34 -8.74 1.94
N PHE A 133 18.48 -8.57 0.93
CA PHE A 133 17.10 -9.06 0.93
C PHE A 133 16.89 -10.13 -0.14
N ARG A 134 16.12 -11.16 0.21
CA ARG A 134 15.62 -12.16 -0.75
C ARG A 134 14.11 -12.06 -0.83
N ARG A 135 13.57 -11.89 -2.05
CA ARG A 135 12.12 -11.92 -2.27
C ARG A 135 11.64 -13.36 -2.14
N VAL A 136 10.78 -13.61 -1.16
CA VAL A 136 10.13 -14.90 -0.91
C VAL A 136 8.62 -14.70 -0.90
N GLY A 137 7.86 -15.69 -1.37
CA GLY A 137 6.41 -15.69 -1.21
C GLY A 137 6.06 -15.88 0.28
N ASN A 138 5.06 -15.16 0.78
CA ASN A 138 4.53 -15.39 2.12
C ASN A 138 3.06 -15.82 2.01
N GLU A 139 2.78 -17.09 2.31
CA GLU A 139 1.44 -17.61 2.50
C GLU A 139 1.11 -17.52 4.00
N ASN A 140 0.43 -16.47 4.44
CA ASN A 140 -0.13 -16.43 5.79
C ASN A 140 -1.32 -17.41 5.86
N ARG A 141 -1.06 -18.68 6.16
CA ARG A 141 -2.11 -19.65 6.52
C ARG A 141 -2.57 -19.38 7.96
N GLU A 142 -3.54 -18.49 8.15
CA GLU A 142 -4.20 -18.32 9.46
C GLU A 142 -5.49 -19.15 9.62
N ASP A 143 -5.87 -19.97 8.64
CA ASP A 143 -7.19 -20.62 8.59
C ASP A 143 -7.27 -22.12 8.98
N GLU A 144 -6.32 -22.66 9.76
CA GLU A 144 -6.38 -24.07 10.23
C GLU A 144 -6.56 -24.24 11.75
N ARG A 145 -7.13 -23.25 12.44
CA ARG A 145 -7.55 -23.42 13.85
C ARG A 145 -9.01 -23.04 14.07
N ARG A 146 -9.93 -23.88 13.58
CA ARG A 146 -11.24 -24.13 14.19
C ARG A 146 -11.67 -25.57 13.94
#